data_AF-G1Q415-F1
#
_entry.id   AF-G1Q415-F1
#
_cell.length_a   1.000
_cell.length_b   1.000
_cell.length_c   1.000
_cell.angle_alpha   90.00
_cell.angle_beta   90.00
_cell.angle_gamma   90.00
#
_symmetry.space_group_name_H-M   'P 1'
#
loop_
_entity.id
_entity.type
_entity.pdbx_description
1 polymer ?
#
loop_
_entity_poly.entity_id
_entity_poly.type
_entity_poly.pdbx_seq_one_letter_code
_entity_poly.pdbx_strand_id
1 'polypeptide(L)' 'AHCSVERAALIGGVKFKAIPSDGKFAMRASALQEALQQDKAAGLVPFF' A
#
# COMPACT_ATOMS: atom_id res chain seq x y z
N ALA A 1 0.17 -8.21 -5.50
CA ALA A 1 0.58 -7.47 -6.70
C ALA A 1 1.83 -8.13 -7.30
N HIS A 2 2.17 -7.87 -8.57
CA HIS A 2 3.40 -8.37 -9.18
C HIS A 2 4.60 -7.47 -8.86
N CYS A 3 5.83 -7.96 -9.04
CA CYS A 3 7.07 -7.23 -8.72
C CYS A 3 7.27 -5.95 -9.55
N SER A 4 6.55 -5.80 -10.66
CA SER A 4 6.56 -4.57 -11.45
C SER A 4 6.07 -3.35 -10.64
N VAL A 5 5.20 -3.53 -9.64
CA VAL A 5 4.72 -2.43 -8.78
C VAL A 5 5.82 -1.92 -7.86
N GLU A 6 6.60 -2.82 -7.26
CA GLU A 6 7.75 -2.47 -6.42
C GLU A 6 8.82 -1.74 -7.24
N ARG A 7 9.11 -2.22 -8.46
CA ARG A 7 10.02 -1.54 -9.38
C ARG A 7 9.53 -0.15 -9.78
N ALA A 8 8.23 0.01 -10.02
CA ALA A 8 7.66 1.33 -10.35
C ALA A 8 7.82 2.32 -9.19
N ALA A 9 7.58 1.88 -7.95
CA ALA A 9 7.78 2.71 -6.77
C ALA A 9 9.25 3.10 -6.57
N LEU A 10 10.18 2.15 -6.78
CA LEU A 10 11.61 2.39 -6.70
C LEU A 10 12.07 3.44 -7.73
N ILE A 11 11.67 3.30 -8.99
CA ILE A 11 12.02 4.24 -10.07
C ILE A 11 11.40 5.62 -9.79
N GLY A 12 10.17 5.66 -9.27
CA GLY A 12 9.48 6.91 -8.93
C GLY A 12 10.00 7.59 -7.67
N GLY A 13 10.90 6.97 -6.90
CA GLY A 13 11.38 7.51 -5.62
C GLY A 13 10.27 7.66 -4.57
N VAL A 14 9.21 6.85 -4.67
CA VAL A 14 8.05 6.90 -3.77
C VAL A 14 8.06 5.73 -2.80
N LYS A 15 7.48 5.93 -1.62
CA LYS A 15 7.34 4.87 -0.62
C LYS A 15 6.29 3.86 -1.07
N PHE A 16 6.63 2.58 -1.05
CA PHE A 16 5.72 1.47 -1.30
C PHE A 16 5.40 0.74 0.00
N LYS A 17 4.13 0.35 0.18
CA LYS A 17 3.69 -0.52 1.27
C LYS A 17 2.81 -1.64 0.71
N ALA A 18 3.12 -2.87 1.10
CA ALA A 18 2.27 -4.02 0.80
C ALA A 18 1.07 -4.05 1.75
N ILE A 19 -0.14 -4.23 1.20
CA ILE A 19 -1.35 -4.40 1.98
C ILE A 19 -1.60 -5.90 2.19
N PRO A 20 -1.86 -6.36 3.43
CA PRO A 20 -2.21 -7.75 3.69
C PRO A 20 -3.46 -8.18 2.90
N SER A 21 -3.40 -9.38 2.32
CA SER A 21 -4.55 -10.02 1.68
C SER A 21 -5.36 -10.85 2.68
N ASP A 22 -6.61 -11.15 2.31
CA ASP A 22 -7.43 -12.07 3.08
C ASP A 22 -7.11 -13.54 2.76
N GLY A 23 -7.85 -14.48 3.36
CA GLY A 23 -7.69 -15.92 3.12
C GLY A 23 -7.98 -16.38 1.69
N LYS A 24 -8.50 -15.51 0.82
CA LYS A 24 -8.66 -15.75 -0.63
C LYS A 24 -7.63 -14.99 -1.47
N PHE A 25 -6.57 -14.50 -0.84
CA PHE A 25 -5.50 -13.73 -1.47
C PHE A 25 -5.97 -12.45 -2.17
N ALA A 26 -7.11 -11.89 -1.72
CA ALA A 26 -7.64 -10.64 -2.25
C ALA A 26 -7.39 -9.49 -1.28
N MET A 27 -7.07 -8.31 -1.82
CA MET A 27 -7.04 -7.08 -1.04
C MET A 27 -8.45 -6.75 -0.54
N ARG A 28 -8.57 -6.21 0.68
CA ARG A 28 -9.85 -5.82 1.28
C ARG A 28 -9.84 -4.39 1.78
N ALA A 29 -11.03 -3.80 1.81
CA ALA A 29 -11.25 -2.42 2.23
C ALA A 29 -10.74 -2.17 3.65
N SER A 30 -10.96 -3.09 4.59
CA SER A 30 -10.52 -2.96 5.98
C SER A 30 -9.00 -2.78 6.10
N ALA A 31 -8.22 -3.67 5.47
CA ALA A 31 -6.76 -3.62 5.50
C ALA A 31 -6.21 -2.35 4.82
N LEU A 32 -6.81 -1.95 3.70
CA LEU A 32 -6.42 -0.70 3.02
C LEU A 32 -6.76 0.53 3.87
N GLN A 33 -7.95 0.59 4.47
CA GLN A 33 -8.38 1.71 5.31
C GLN A 33 -7.51 1.87 6.56
N GLU A 34 -7.06 0.77 7.16
CA GLU A 34 -6.15 0.79 8.30
C GLU A 34 -4.80 1.40 7.90
N ALA A 35 -4.19 0.92 6.82
CA ALA A 35 -2.91 1.44 6.32
C ALA A 35 -3.00 2.94 5.99
N LEU A 36 -4.08 3.37 5.32
CA LEU A 36 -4.30 4.78 4.99
C LEU A 36 -4.44 5.65 6.24
N GLN A 37 -5.11 5.18 7.30
CA GLN A 37 -5.25 5.92 8.55
C GLN A 37 -3.92 6.03 9.28
N GLN A 38 -3.15 4.94 9.36
CA GLN A 38 -1.82 4.93 9.96
C GLN A 38 -0.86 5.86 9.22
N ASP A 39 -0.87 5.84 7.88
CA ASP A 39 -0.01 6.70 7.06
C ASP A 39 -0.36 8.17 7.22
N LYS A 40 -1.66 8.51 7.18
CA LYS A 40 -2.10 9.88 7.44
C LYS A 40 -1.72 10.36 8.84
N ALA A 41 -1.89 9.50 9.86
CA ALA A 41 -1.49 9.81 11.23
C ALA A 41 0.03 10.00 11.39
N ALA A 42 0.83 9.30 10.58
CA ALA A 42 2.28 9.45 10.50
C ALA A 42 2.73 10.65 9.64
N GLY A 43 1.80 11.48 9.15
CA GLY A 43 2.10 12.64 8.31
C GLY A 43 2.48 12.30 6.87
N LEU A 44 2.21 11.07 6.41
CA LEU A 44 2.37 10.67 5.02
C LEU A 44 1.11 11.03 4.21
N VAL A 45 1.29 11.22 2.91
CA VAL A 45 0.20 11.51 1.97
C VAL A 45 0.05 10.34 0.99
N PRO A 46 -0.96 9.46 1.18
CA PRO A 46 -1.27 8.41 0.22
C PRO A 46 -1.77 9.00 -1.09
N PHE A 47 -1.28 8.50 -2.22
CA PHE A 47 -1.62 9.03 -3.55
C PHE A 47 -1.92 7.93 -4.59
N PHE A 48 -1.58 6.67 -4.31
CA PHE A 48 -1.86 5.49 -5.13
C PHE A 48 -2.06 4.26 -4.23
#